data_AF-A0A087U113-F1
#
_entry.id   AF-A0A087U113-F1
#
_cell.length_a   1.000
_cell.length_b   1.000
_cell.length_c   1.000
_cell.angle_alpha   90.00
_cell.angle_beta   90.00
_cell.angle_gamma   90.00
#
_symmetry.space_group_name_H-M   'P 1'
#
loop_
_entity.id
_entity.type
_entity.pdbx_description
1 polymer ?
#
loop_
_entity_poly.entity_id
_entity_poly.type
_entity_poly.pdbx_seq_one_letter_code
_entity_poly.pdbx_strand_id
1 'polypeptide(L)' 'MYVNSLGSINAANMEFGMDIYLRQSWYDPRLGLSRYGINHIVTLNGQGVIENIWQPDLFFRNLKAA' A
#
# COMPACT_ATOMS: atom_id res chain seq x y z
N MET A 1 8.94 -1.70 -2.07
CA MET A 1 8.58 -0.94 -3.27
C MET A 1 9.19 -1.64 -4.47
N TYR A 2 8.43 -1.84 -5.53
CA TYR A 2 8.92 -2.39 -6.79
C TYR A 2 8.52 -1.44 -7.92
N VAL A 3 9.47 -1.04 -8.76
CA VAL A 3 9.23 -0.16 -9.90
C VAL A 3 8.97 -1.01 -11.13
N ASN A 4 7.78 -0.86 -11.71
CA ASN A 4 7.41 -1.53 -12.95
C ASN A 4 7.96 -0.78 -14.16
N SER A 5 7.80 0.55 -14.16
CA SER A 5 8.26 1.40 -15.26
C SER A 5 8.63 2.79 -14.73
N LEU A 6 9.57 3.44 -15.43
CA LEU A 6 9.76 4.89 -15.36
C LEU A 6 9.16 5.47 -16.65
N GLY A 7 8.16 6.32 -16.49
CA GLY A 7 7.43 6.96 -17.58
C GLY A 7 8.20 8.14 -18.19
N SER A 8 7.49 8.96 -18.95
CA SER A 8 8.09 10.14 -19.59
C SER A 8 8.60 11.14 -18.56
N ILE A 9 9.77 11.72 -18.87
CA ILE A 9 10.36 12.82 -18.11
C ILE A 9 10.04 14.11 -18.88
N ASN A 10 9.29 15.01 -18.25
CA ASN A 10 9.04 16.33 -18.78
C ASN A 10 10.00 17.33 -18.12
N ALA A 11 11.08 17.67 -18.83
CA ALA A 11 12.10 18.59 -18.34
C ALA A 11 11.59 20.03 -18.17
N ALA A 12 10.64 20.48 -18.99
CA ALA A 12 10.08 21.83 -18.91
C ALA A 12 9.31 22.05 -17.59
N ASN A 13 8.60 21.02 -17.13
CA ASN A 13 7.83 21.07 -15.88
C ASN A 13 8.58 20.45 -14.68
N MET A 14 9.75 19.85 -14.91
CA MET A 14 10.50 19.03 -13.95
C MET A 14 9.61 17.91 -13.34
N GLU A 15 9.06 17.07 -14.20
CA GLU A 15 8.12 16.00 -13.83
C GLU A 15 8.54 14.66 -14.42
N PHE A 16 8.14 13.58 -13.75
CA PHE A 16 8.29 12.23 -14.27
C PHE A 16 7.07 11.38 -13.90
N GLY A 17 6.67 10.48 -14.80
CA GLY A 17 5.72 9.41 -14.49
C GLY A 17 6.43 8.18 -13.93
N MET A 18 5.77 7.41 -13.07
CA MET A 18 6.32 6.17 -12.54
C MET A 18 5.21 5.19 -12.18
N ASP A 19 5.34 3.95 -12.65
CA ASP A 19 4.44 2.85 -12.26
C ASP A 19 5.12 2.00 -11.19
N ILE A 20 4.50 1.86 -10.02
CA ILE A 20 5.04 1.06 -8.91
C ILE A 20 4.03 0.08 -8.31
N TYR A 21 4.54 -1.03 -7.78
CA TYR A 21 3.87 -1.80 -6.75
C TYR A 21 4.41 -1.38 -5.38
N LEU A 22 3.56 -0.74 -4.59
CA LEU A 22 3.87 -0.43 -3.20
C LEU A 22 3.25 -1.48 -2.28
N ARG A 23 4.09 -2.17 -1.51
CA ARG A 23 3.68 -3.13 -0.48
C ARG A 23 3.98 -2.55 0.88
N GLN A 24 2.98 -2.58 1.76
CA GLN A 24 3.10 -2.17 3.15
C GLN A 24 2.95 -3.38 4.07
N SER A 25 3.66 -3.36 5.18
CA SER A 25 3.55 -4.36 6.24
C SER A 25 3.70 -3.64 7.57
N TRP A 26 2.76 -3.86 8.48
CA TRP A 26 2.82 -3.37 9.85
C TRP A 26 2.35 -4.49 10.80
N TYR A 27 2.76 -4.38 12.06
CA TYR A 27 2.29 -5.27 13.12
C TYR A 27 1.13 -4.60 13.85
N ASP A 28 -0.05 -5.21 13.80
CA ASP A 28 -1.23 -4.78 14.56
C ASP A 28 -1.62 -5.87 15.58
N PRO A 29 -1.32 -5.69 16.88
CA PRO A 29 -1.69 -6.66 17.93
C PRO A 29 -3.19 -6.94 18.01
N ARG A 30 -4.04 -6.00 17.58
CA ARG A 30 -5.51 -6.12 17.64
C ARG A 30 -6.04 -7.17 16.66
N LEU A 31 -5.26 -7.47 15.61
CA LEU A 31 -5.58 -8.49 14.60
C LEU A 31 -5.04 -9.89 14.97
N GLY A 32 -4.60 -10.11 16.21
CA GLY A 32 -4.18 -11.42 16.69
C GLY A 32 -5.34 -12.43 16.76
N LEU A 33 -5.39 -13.35 15.80
CA LEU A 33 -6.47 -14.36 15.70
C LEU A 33 -6.19 -15.69 16.42
N SER A 34 -5.02 -15.85 17.05
CA SER A 34 -4.68 -17.09 17.76
C SER A 34 -5.67 -17.46 18.87
N ARG A 35 -6.32 -16.46 19.51
CA ARG A 35 -7.39 -16.69 20.49
C ARG A 35 -8.62 -17.40 19.91
N TYR A 36 -8.79 -17.36 18.60
CA TYR A 36 -9.85 -18.05 17.86
C TYR A 36 -9.36 -19.35 17.19
N GLY A 37 -8.14 -19.82 17.53
CA GLY A 37 -7.55 -21.04 16.95
C GLY A 37 -6.98 -20.86 15.53
N ILE A 38 -6.93 -19.62 15.02
CA ILE A 38 -6.43 -19.33 13.67
C ILE A 38 -4.94 -18.98 13.77
N ASN A 39 -4.10 -19.92 13.35
CA ASN A 39 -2.63 -19.81 13.39
C ASN A 39 -1.98 -19.87 11.98
N HIS A 40 -2.75 -19.56 10.94
CA HIS A 40 -2.27 -19.50 9.55
C HIS A 40 -2.53 -18.11 8.95
N ILE A 41 -1.91 -17.84 7.81
CA ILE A 41 -2.09 -16.59 7.08
C ILE A 41 -3.52 -16.55 6.52
N VAL A 42 -4.28 -15.51 6.87
CA VAL A 42 -5.61 -15.26 6.35
C VAL A 42 -5.51 -14.24 5.23
N THR A 43 -5.85 -14.64 4.01
CA THR A 43 -5.95 -13.73 2.87
C THR A 43 -7.34 -13.10 2.86
N LEU A 44 -7.41 -11.78 2.99
CA LEU A 44 -8.66 -11.03 2.91
C LEU A 44 -8.88 -10.60 1.45
N ASN A 45 -10.01 -10.97 0.87
CA ASN A 45 -10.36 -10.66 -0.53
C ASN A 45 -11.52 -9.65 -0.67
N GLY A 46 -11.85 -8.92 0.41
CA GLY A 46 -13.01 -8.02 0.44
C GLY A 46 -12.65 -6.59 0.78
N GLN A 47 -13.09 -5.66 -0.07
CA GLN A 47 -12.96 -4.22 0.15
C GLN A 47 -13.58 -3.78 1.49
N GLY A 48 -14.70 -4.40 1.90
CA GLY A 48 -15.36 -4.08 3.17
C GLY A 48 -14.59 -4.47 4.43
N VAL A 49 -13.68 -5.45 4.41
CA VAL A 49 -12.87 -5.78 5.60
C VAL A 49 -11.67 -4.85 5.69
N ILE A 50 -11.07 -4.50 4.55
CA ILE A 50 -9.91 -3.60 4.48
C ILE A 50 -10.28 -2.21 5.01
N GLU A 51 -11.46 -1.70 4.66
CA GLU A 51 -11.96 -0.40 5.14
C GLU A 51 -12.13 -0.32 6.67
N ASN A 52 -12.28 -1.47 7.34
CA ASN A 52 -12.45 -1.56 8.79
C ASN A 52 -11.12 -1.82 9.54
N ILE A 53 -10.01 -1.97 8.83
CA ILE A 53 -8.68 -2.17 9.41
C ILE A 53 -7.93 -0.85 9.36
N TRP A 54 -7.27 -0.50 10.47
CA TRP A 54 -6.39 0.65 10.47
C TRP A 54 -5.23 0.42 9.51
N GLN A 55 -4.98 1.42 8.66
CA GLN A 55 -3.88 1.45 7.71
C GLN A 55 -3.02 2.71 7.96
N PRO A 56 -1.71 2.65 7.70
CA PRO A 56 -0.86 3.84 7.78
C PRO A 56 -1.28 4.91 6.75
N ASP A 57 -1.28 6.17 7.16
CA ASP A 57 -1.59 7.31 6.29
C ASP A 57 -0.44 7.61 5.33
N LEU A 58 -0.35 6.83 4.25
CA LEU A 58 0.66 6.99 3.22
C LEU A 58 0.31 8.14 2.27
N PHE A 59 1.29 9.00 2.04
CA PHE A 59 1.24 10.01 0.99
C PHE A 59 2.60 10.20 0.34
N PHE A 60 2.59 10.62 -0.93
CA PHE A 60 3.79 10.96 -1.67
C PHE A 60 4.00 12.47 -1.61
N ARG A 61 5.03 12.92 -0.89
CA ARG A 61 5.30 14.34 -0.62
C ARG A 61 5.46 15.21 -1.87
N ASN A 62 5.99 14.63 -2.94
CA ASN A 62 6.29 15.29 -4.21
C ASN A 62 5.35 14.87 -5.34
N LEU A 63 4.22 14.24 -5.00
CA LEU A 63 3.21 13.88 -5.97
C LEU A 63 2.58 15.14 -6.54
N LYS A 64 2.57 15.25 -7.86
CA LYS A 64 1.81 16.31 -8.55
C LYS A 64 0.43 15.83 -8.98
N ALA A 65 0.31 14.58 -9.42
CA ALA A 65 -0.94 13.92 -9.73
C ALA A 65 -0.77 12.39 -9.59
N ALA A 66 -1.87 11.70 -9.28
CA ALA A 66 -1.99 10.24 -9.29
C ALA A 66 -3.13 9.82 -10.22
#